data_AF-A0A3D3V2M3-F1
#
_entry.id   AF-A0A3D3V2M3-F1
#
_cell.length_a   1.000
_cell.length_b   1.000
_cell.length_c   1.000
_cell.angle_alpha   90.00
_cell.angle_beta   90.00
_cell.angle_gamma   90.00
#
_symmetry.space_group_name_H-M   'P 1'
#
loop_
_entity.id
_entity.type
_entity.pdbx_description
1 polymer ?
#
loop_
_entity_poly.entity_id
_entity_poly.type
_entity_poly.pdbx_seq_one_letter_code
_entity_poly.pdbx_strand_id
1 'polypeptide(L)'
;MRSGINFSEFVRHELCSSSADDPKLAANEVYGFIKARGSLNLSQSGAEILVRFPNVQTARRFLKLLKALSVRDYQMVVFSVKGLRSARGALVSLGLEFLEDIDMKGSFWEKIIKYRDPAMFGAFLRGFYLGCGSILNPARTYHWELTYHDGEFLQQIAGILSRTFGLEPKIKRLKHAYRLSLRRAQDVVEVLHLIGAIEAANRVEELIRQRSIASDVNRSMNFISANADRIGRSTVAQLEALQIIEETIGIDSLDEDLRQIAKLRLENEDLSLRELGELMTPPMSKSMVYSRLRKIMNIARNLARERVE
;
A
#
# COMPACT_ATOMS: atom_id res chain seq x y z
N MET A 1 15.19 17.34 -13.02
CA MET A 1 14.52 16.46 -12.02
C MET A 1 15.45 16.26 -10.83
N ARG A 2 15.24 16.99 -9.72
CA ARG A 2 16.00 16.75 -8.48
C ARG A 2 15.72 15.31 -8.04
N SER A 3 16.77 14.52 -7.82
CA SER A 3 16.64 13.14 -7.33
C SER A 3 15.89 13.18 -5.99
N GLY A 4 14.60 12.88 -6.01
CA GLY A 4 13.75 12.88 -4.83
C GLY A 4 14.36 11.95 -3.79
N ILE A 5 14.45 12.43 -2.55
CA ILE A 5 14.90 11.65 -1.39
C ILE A 5 14.16 10.30 -1.42
N ASN A 6 14.92 9.20 -1.37
CA ASN A 6 14.36 7.86 -1.25
C ASN A 6 13.38 7.83 -0.06
N PHE A 7 12.19 7.23 -0.22
CA PHE A 7 11.16 7.22 0.82
C PHE A 7 11.69 6.68 2.16
N SER A 8 12.58 5.69 2.13
CA SER A 8 13.28 5.19 3.32
C SER A 8 14.12 6.25 4.05
N GLU A 9 14.81 7.12 3.29
CA GLU A 9 15.56 8.24 3.87
C GLU A 9 14.61 9.34 4.41
N PHE A 10 13.47 9.56 3.76
CA PHE A 10 12.45 10.47 4.27
C PHE A 10 11.91 10.01 5.64
N VAL A 11 11.53 8.73 5.76
CA VAL A 11 11.09 8.14 7.05
C VAL A 11 12.18 8.27 8.11
N ARG A 12 13.42 7.90 7.77
CA ARG A 12 14.55 8.04 8.70
C ARG A 12 14.73 9.48 9.15
N HIS A 13 14.63 10.43 8.23
CA HIS A 13 14.80 11.84 8.53
C HIS A 13 13.75 12.35 9.52
N GLU A 14 12.49 12.00 9.27
CA GLU A 14 11.37 12.31 10.14
C GLU A 14 11.59 11.76 11.56
N LEU A 15 11.85 10.45 11.67
CA LEU A 15 12.07 9.78 12.95
C LEU A 15 13.23 10.39 13.73
N CYS A 16 14.35 10.70 13.07
CA CYS A 16 15.50 11.32 13.72
C CYS A 16 15.22 12.76 14.19
N SER A 17 14.24 13.44 13.60
CA SER A 17 13.90 14.83 13.91
C SER A 17 12.86 14.97 15.02
N SER A 18 12.17 13.88 15.38
CA SER A 18 11.15 13.86 16.44
C SER A 18 11.68 14.33 17.82
N SER A 19 10.77 14.68 18.73
CA SER A 19 11.12 14.94 20.14
C SER A 19 11.62 13.66 20.83
N ALA A 20 12.33 13.82 21.94
CA ALA A 20 12.90 12.71 22.71
C ALA A 20 12.86 13.02 24.21
N ASP A 21 11.79 13.70 24.65
CA ASP A 21 11.81 14.37 25.95
C ASP A 21 11.33 13.46 27.10
N ASP A 22 10.60 12.38 26.77
CA ASP A 22 10.19 11.35 27.74
C ASP A 22 11.33 10.33 27.98
N PRO A 23 11.88 10.25 29.21
CA PRO A 23 12.97 9.33 29.53
C PRO A 23 12.60 7.85 29.34
N LYS A 24 11.36 7.44 29.61
CA LYS A 24 10.95 6.03 29.47
C LYS A 24 10.90 5.62 28.00
N LEU A 25 10.40 6.49 27.13
CA LEU A 25 10.42 6.26 25.68
C LEU A 25 11.86 6.31 25.15
N ALA A 26 12.67 7.25 25.65
CA ALA A 26 14.07 7.35 25.27
C ALA A 26 14.88 6.09 25.61
N ALA A 27 14.69 5.53 26.81
CA ALA A 27 15.32 4.29 27.25
C ALA A 27 15.00 3.11 26.31
N ASN A 28 13.72 2.94 25.96
CA ASN A 28 13.28 1.89 25.05
C ASN A 28 13.85 2.08 23.64
N GLU A 29 13.88 3.31 23.13
CA GLU A 29 14.46 3.60 21.82
C GLU A 29 15.98 3.35 21.78
N VAL A 30 16.71 3.73 22.84
CA VAL A 30 18.14 3.40 23.00
C VAL A 30 18.35 1.89 23.02
N TYR A 31 17.52 1.15 23.75
CA TYR A 31 17.57 -0.31 23.76
C TYR A 31 17.34 -0.91 22.36
N GLY A 32 16.41 -0.34 21.58
CA GLY A 32 16.19 -0.71 20.17
C GLY A 32 17.44 -0.52 19.31
N PHE A 33 18.15 0.61 19.47
CA PHE A 33 19.42 0.86 18.78
C PHE A 33 20.51 -0.14 19.18
N ILE A 34 20.66 -0.41 20.48
CA ILE A 34 21.63 -1.37 21.01
C ILE A 34 21.35 -2.77 20.46
N LYS A 35 20.08 -3.20 20.42
CA LYS A 35 19.75 -4.50 19.83
C LYS A 35 20.01 -4.54 18.33
N ALA A 36 19.71 -3.47 17.59
CA ALA A 36 19.92 -3.46 16.14
C ALA A 36 21.40 -3.38 15.72
N ARG A 37 22.23 -2.62 16.47
CA ARG A 37 23.56 -2.19 16.03
C ARG A 37 24.65 -2.23 17.10
N GLY A 38 24.32 -2.67 18.31
CA GLY A 38 25.25 -2.83 19.42
C GLY A 38 26.09 -4.10 19.28
N SER A 39 27.34 -4.00 19.74
CA SER A 39 28.22 -5.14 19.97
C SER A 39 28.87 -4.99 21.34
N LEU A 40 29.01 -6.10 22.06
CA LEU A 40 29.69 -6.11 23.35
C LEU A 40 31.20 -6.22 23.14
N ASN A 41 31.96 -5.34 23.76
CA ASN A 41 33.42 -5.40 23.81
C ASN A 41 33.85 -5.71 25.24
N LEU A 42 34.58 -6.81 25.42
CA LEU A 42 35.10 -7.22 26.73
C LEU A 42 36.60 -7.00 26.75
N SER A 43 37.06 -6.20 27.70
CA SER A 43 38.47 -5.85 27.86
C SER A 43 38.91 -6.03 29.31
N GLN A 44 40.23 -5.99 29.56
CA GLN A 44 40.75 -6.00 30.93
C GLN A 44 40.32 -4.76 31.74
N SER A 45 40.00 -3.65 31.07
CA SER A 45 39.54 -2.40 31.66
C SER A 45 38.03 -2.35 31.92
N GLY A 46 37.25 -3.36 31.50
CA GLY A 46 35.80 -3.39 31.67
C GLY A 46 35.04 -3.90 30.45
N ALA A 47 33.71 -3.90 30.57
CA ALA A 47 32.79 -4.28 29.51
C ALA A 47 32.10 -3.03 28.93
N GLU A 48 32.12 -2.89 27.62
CA GLU A 48 31.54 -1.75 26.91
C GLU A 48 30.55 -2.20 25.83
N ILE A 49 29.54 -1.37 25.58
CA ILE A 49 28.61 -1.49 24.46
C ILE A 49 29.04 -0.52 23.37
N LEU A 50 29.41 -1.07 22.22
CA LEU A 50 29.74 -0.29 21.02
C LEU A 50 28.54 -0.24 20.09
N VAL A 51 27.97 0.93 19.85
CA VAL A 51 26.84 1.12 18.93
C VAL A 51 27.31 1.80 17.64
N ARG A 52 27.21 1.08 16.52
CA ARG A 52 27.70 1.56 15.21
C ARG A 52 26.57 2.15 14.35
N PHE A 53 26.67 3.44 14.07
CA PHE A 53 25.75 4.18 13.21
C PHE A 53 26.32 4.34 11.79
N PRO A 54 25.59 3.90 10.74
CA PRO A 54 26.04 4.03 9.36
C PRO A 54 25.94 5.47 8.82
N ASN A 55 25.18 6.35 9.50
CA ASN A 55 25.05 7.75 9.14
C ASN A 55 25.06 8.64 10.39
N VAL A 56 25.43 9.91 10.21
CA VAL A 56 25.52 10.90 11.29
C VAL A 56 24.15 11.27 11.86
N GLN A 57 23.08 11.14 11.08
CA GLN A 57 21.74 11.53 11.52
C GLN A 57 21.19 10.61 12.61
N THR A 58 21.31 9.30 12.45
CA THR A 58 20.92 8.32 13.46
C THR A 58 21.82 8.40 14.69
N ALA A 59 23.11 8.70 14.50
CA ALA A 59 24.01 8.99 15.61
C ALA A 59 23.54 10.21 16.42
N ARG A 60 23.18 11.32 15.76
CA ARG A 60 22.64 12.52 16.43
C ARG A 60 21.34 12.23 17.19
N ARG A 61 20.44 11.41 16.61
CA ARG A 61 19.24 10.95 17.29
C ARG A 61 19.60 10.19 18.56
N PHE A 62 20.53 9.24 18.49
CA PHE A 62 20.99 8.48 19.64
C PHE A 62 21.55 9.39 20.75
N LEU A 63 22.40 10.37 20.42
CA LEU A 63 22.91 11.33 21.40
C LEU A 63 21.81 12.18 22.04
N LYS A 64 20.76 12.55 21.29
CA LYS A 64 19.59 13.25 21.84
C LYS A 64 18.88 12.40 22.89
N LEU A 65 18.76 11.09 22.65
CA LEU A 65 18.17 10.15 23.61
C LEU A 65 19.05 10.00 24.86
N LEU A 66 20.37 9.84 24.69
CA LEU A 66 21.31 9.80 25.82
C LEU A 66 21.21 11.06 26.68
N LYS A 67 21.10 12.24 26.05
CA LYS A 67 20.90 13.51 26.74
C LYS A 67 19.60 13.52 27.56
N ALA A 68 18.50 13.02 27.01
CA ALA A 68 17.21 12.93 27.71
C ALA A 68 17.27 11.97 28.92
N LEU A 69 18.13 10.96 28.85
CA LEU A 69 18.42 10.02 29.93
C LEU A 69 19.48 10.53 30.91
N SER A 70 19.98 11.76 30.74
CA SER A 70 21.07 12.35 31.54
C SER A 70 22.38 11.56 31.51
N VAL A 71 22.60 10.75 30.47
CA VAL A 71 23.82 9.97 30.27
C VAL A 71 24.92 10.88 29.74
N ARG A 72 26.02 10.98 30.48
CA ARG A 72 27.17 11.83 30.10
C ARG A 72 28.44 11.03 29.86
N ASP A 73 28.54 9.83 30.42
CA ASP A 73 29.72 8.98 30.29
C ASP A 73 29.60 8.09 29.04
N TYR A 74 29.98 8.68 27.90
CA TYR A 74 30.09 7.96 26.63
C TYR A 74 31.22 8.53 25.79
N GLN A 75 31.83 7.69 24.97
CA GLN A 75 32.82 8.13 23.97
C GLN A 75 32.22 8.07 22.58
N MET A 76 32.56 9.03 21.72
CA MET A 76 32.10 9.05 20.33
C MET A 76 33.28 9.23 19.38
N VAL A 77 33.35 8.36 18.37
CA VAL A 77 34.31 8.47 17.27
C VAL A 77 33.54 8.59 15.96
N VAL A 78 33.79 9.66 15.21
CA VAL A 78 33.27 9.83 13.84
C VAL A 78 34.28 9.24 12.87
N PHE A 79 33.82 8.40 11.96
CA PHE A 79 34.67 7.79 10.93
C PHE A 79 34.12 8.06 9.54
N SER A 80 35.00 8.04 8.54
CA SER A 80 34.63 8.08 7.13
C SER A 80 34.98 6.74 6.49
N VAL A 81 34.01 6.09 5.87
CA VAL A 81 34.28 4.92 5.03
C VAL A 81 34.61 5.42 3.63
N LYS A 82 35.86 5.20 3.20
CA LYS A 82 36.28 5.47 1.82
C LYS A 82 35.78 4.33 0.92
N GLY A 83 35.05 4.66 -0.14
CA GLY A 83 34.45 3.72 -1.09
C GLY A 83 33.70 4.45 -2.20
N LEU A 84 32.95 3.72 -3.05
CA LEU A 84 32.22 4.28 -4.21
C LEU A 84 31.26 5.44 -3.84
N ARG A 85 30.74 5.43 -2.60
CA ARG A 85 30.06 6.55 -1.97
C ARG A 85 30.66 6.76 -0.58
N SER A 86 31.40 7.84 -0.40
CA SER A 86 31.94 8.20 0.91
C SER A 86 30.78 8.48 1.88
N ALA A 87 30.75 7.75 3.00
CA ALA A 87 29.76 7.96 4.04
C ALA A 87 30.46 8.22 5.38
N ARG A 88 29.95 9.19 6.13
CA ARG A 88 30.37 9.45 7.51
C ARG A 88 29.45 8.69 8.46
N GLY A 89 30.05 7.84 9.29
CA GLY A 89 29.39 7.12 10.36
C GLY A 89 29.88 7.57 11.72
N ALA A 90 29.31 6.98 12.77
CA ALA A 90 29.76 7.20 14.13
C ALA A 90 29.77 5.88 14.90
N LEU A 91 30.68 5.79 15.86
CA LEU A 91 30.73 4.75 16.87
C LEU A 91 30.54 5.43 18.22
N VAL A 92 29.57 4.97 19.00
CA VAL A 92 29.36 5.41 20.39
C VAL A 92 29.71 4.24 21.31
N SER A 93 30.60 4.48 22.29
CA SER A 93 30.93 3.53 23.35
C SER A 93 30.29 3.97 24.66
N LEU A 94 29.69 3.01 25.37
CA LEU A 94 29.01 3.17 26.66
C LEU A 94 29.51 2.06 27.60
N GLY A 95 29.73 2.36 28.87
CA GLY A 95 29.94 1.33 29.89
C GLY A 95 28.73 0.40 29.98
N LEU A 96 28.94 -0.87 30.34
CA LEU A 96 27.86 -1.86 30.44
C LEU A 96 26.86 -1.53 31.56
N GLU A 97 27.33 -0.87 32.62
CA GLU A 97 26.57 -0.35 33.76
C GLU A 97 25.43 0.59 33.34
N PHE A 98 25.57 1.28 32.20
CA PHE A 98 24.52 2.13 31.63
C PHE A 98 23.19 1.37 31.44
N LEU A 99 23.22 0.06 31.17
CA LEU A 99 22.00 -0.73 31.05
C LEU A 99 21.21 -0.87 32.35
N GLU A 100 21.87 -0.71 33.51
CA GLU A 100 21.20 -0.66 34.81
C GLU A 100 20.46 0.66 34.98
N ASP A 101 21.11 1.77 34.62
CA ASP A 101 20.55 3.12 34.73
C ASP A 101 19.24 3.30 33.94
N ILE A 102 19.07 2.54 32.86
CA ILE A 102 17.87 2.58 32.02
C ILE A 102 16.91 1.40 32.21
N ASP A 103 17.12 0.55 33.23
CA ASP A 103 16.33 -0.66 33.52
C ASP A 103 16.23 -1.64 32.33
N MET A 104 17.32 -1.79 31.57
CA MET A 104 17.39 -2.68 30.39
C MET A 104 18.36 -3.84 30.55
N LYS A 105 19.13 -3.92 31.65
CA LYS A 105 20.12 -4.99 31.88
C LYS A 105 19.50 -6.39 31.75
N GLY A 106 18.39 -6.65 32.42
CA GLY A 106 17.70 -7.95 32.35
C GLY A 106 17.26 -8.30 30.93
N SER A 107 16.53 -7.39 30.28
CA SER A 107 16.08 -7.55 28.89
C SER A 107 17.22 -7.78 27.92
N PHE A 108 18.34 -7.09 28.12
CA PHE A 108 19.54 -7.24 27.30
C PHE A 108 20.07 -8.67 27.33
N TRP A 109 20.27 -9.26 28.51
CA TRP A 109 20.81 -10.61 28.67
C TRP A 109 19.82 -11.70 28.30
N GLU A 110 18.55 -11.55 28.69
CA GLU A 110 17.48 -12.49 28.38
C GLU A 110 17.06 -12.45 26.90
N LYS A 111 17.52 -11.44 26.15
CA LYS A 111 17.12 -11.18 24.76
C LYS A 111 15.60 -11.09 24.60
N ILE A 112 14.93 -10.50 25.58
CA ILE A 112 13.48 -10.29 25.55
C ILE A 112 13.14 -8.83 25.29
N ILE A 113 11.91 -8.63 24.82
CA ILE A 113 11.26 -7.33 24.79
C ILE A 113 10.31 -7.30 25.98
N LYS A 114 10.66 -6.54 27.03
CA LYS A 114 9.75 -6.30 28.16
C LYS A 114 8.63 -5.36 27.70
N TYR A 115 7.59 -5.96 27.15
CA TYR A 115 6.41 -5.26 26.69
C TYR A 115 5.43 -5.07 27.86
N ARG A 116 5.15 -3.81 28.23
CA ARG A 116 4.03 -3.45 29.11
C ARG A 116 3.12 -2.37 28.52
N ASP A 117 3.61 -1.62 27.52
CA ASP A 117 2.95 -0.44 26.98
C ASP A 117 3.21 -0.28 25.46
N PRO A 118 2.18 0.01 24.64
CA PRO A 118 2.32 0.23 23.21
C PRO A 118 3.30 1.35 22.81
N ALA A 119 3.35 2.46 23.55
CA ALA A 119 4.24 3.58 23.24
C ALA A 119 5.70 3.21 23.51
N MET A 120 5.98 2.47 24.59
CA MET A 120 7.32 1.92 24.86
C MET A 120 7.77 0.96 23.76
N PHE A 121 6.89 0.08 23.29
CA PHE A 121 7.20 -0.80 22.16
C PHE A 121 7.43 -0.04 20.87
N GLY A 122 6.60 0.97 20.58
CA GLY A 122 6.80 1.86 19.43
C GLY A 122 8.14 2.57 19.48
N ALA A 123 8.57 3.03 20.65
CA ALA A 123 9.89 3.64 20.86
C ALA A 123 11.03 2.64 20.64
N PHE A 124 10.93 1.44 21.21
CA PHE A 124 11.87 0.35 20.94
C PHE A 124 11.96 0.03 19.44
N LEU A 125 10.82 -0.15 18.79
CA LEU A 125 10.74 -0.49 17.38
C LEU A 125 11.28 0.63 16.49
N ARG A 126 11.10 1.90 16.86
CA ARG A 126 11.72 3.05 16.19
C ARG A 126 13.24 2.96 16.21
N GLY A 127 13.84 2.74 17.39
CA GLY A 127 15.29 2.59 17.53
C GLY A 127 15.83 1.39 16.74
N PHE A 128 15.10 0.27 16.79
CA PHE A 128 15.45 -0.94 16.06
C PHE A 128 15.37 -0.73 14.53
N TYR A 129 14.28 -0.11 14.05
CA TYR A 129 14.08 0.26 12.65
C TYR A 129 15.16 1.23 12.14
N LEU A 130 15.55 2.23 12.93
CA LEU A 130 16.62 3.16 12.54
C LEU A 130 17.98 2.46 12.37
N GLY A 131 18.18 1.33 13.05
CA GLY A 131 19.39 0.51 12.93
C GLY A 131 19.36 -0.49 11.76
N CYS A 132 18.24 -1.17 11.53
CA CYS A 132 18.18 -2.32 10.61
C CYS A 132 16.96 -2.38 9.69
N GLY A 133 16.16 -1.30 9.68
CA GLY A 133 14.91 -1.21 8.93
C GLY A 133 15.01 -0.42 7.62
N SER A 134 14.06 -0.70 6.73
CA SER A 134 13.86 0.07 5.51
C SER A 134 12.43 -0.03 5.00
N ILE A 135 12.06 0.87 4.09
CA ILE A 135 10.77 0.84 3.40
C ILE A 135 10.98 1.13 1.91
N LEU A 136 10.29 0.38 1.05
CA LEU A 136 10.25 0.69 -0.38
C LEU A 136 9.30 1.86 -0.65
N ASN A 137 9.48 2.53 -1.79
CA ASN A 137 8.60 3.63 -2.15
C ASN A 137 7.14 3.11 -2.30
N PRO A 138 6.19 3.58 -1.46
CA PRO A 138 4.79 3.12 -1.47
C PRO A 138 4.08 3.40 -2.80
N ALA A 139 4.55 4.40 -3.57
CA ALA A 139 4.07 4.68 -4.92
C ALA A 139 4.35 3.52 -5.90
N ARG A 140 5.29 2.62 -5.58
CA ARG A 140 5.57 1.39 -6.33
C ARG A 140 5.01 0.15 -5.64
N THR A 141 5.30 -0.02 -4.36
CA THR A 141 4.88 -1.21 -3.59
C THR A 141 4.88 -0.93 -2.10
N TYR A 142 3.95 -1.55 -1.37
CA TYR A 142 3.94 -1.51 0.09
C TYR A 142 4.86 -2.59 0.61
N HIS A 143 6.00 -2.18 1.17
CA HIS A 143 6.98 -3.11 1.73
C HIS A 143 7.83 -2.41 2.78
N TRP A 144 7.48 -2.62 4.05
CA TRP A 144 8.26 -2.23 5.21
C TRP A 144 9.01 -3.47 5.72
N GLU A 145 10.30 -3.36 6.03
CA GLU A 145 11.09 -4.50 6.48
C GLU A 145 12.12 -4.17 7.57
N LEU A 146 12.44 -5.20 8.36
CA LEU A 146 13.58 -5.28 9.27
C LEU A 146 14.47 -6.45 8.85
N THR A 147 15.77 -6.23 8.72
CA THR A 147 16.74 -7.30 8.43
C THR A 147 17.67 -7.49 9.62
N TYR A 148 17.63 -8.67 10.26
CA TYR A 148 18.36 -8.94 11.50
C TYR A 148 18.90 -10.37 11.55
N HIS A 149 19.98 -10.60 12.30
CA HIS A 149 20.67 -11.90 12.31
C HIS A 149 19.97 -12.95 13.18
N ASP A 150 19.26 -12.52 14.22
CA ASP A 150 18.56 -13.40 15.16
C ASP A 150 17.08 -13.56 14.75
N GLY A 151 16.74 -14.73 14.23
CA GLY A 151 15.40 -15.05 13.78
C GLY A 151 14.39 -15.20 14.92
N GLU A 152 14.82 -15.69 16.09
CA GLU A 152 13.96 -15.84 17.26
C GLU A 152 13.58 -14.47 17.84
N PHE A 153 14.53 -13.54 17.87
CA PHE A 153 14.24 -12.17 18.25
C PHE A 153 13.25 -11.49 17.30
N LEU A 154 13.37 -11.72 15.99
CA LEU A 154 12.35 -11.24 15.03
C LEU A 154 10.99 -11.89 15.26
N GLN A 155 10.93 -13.18 15.66
CA GLN A 155 9.67 -13.84 16.01
C GLN A 155 9.00 -13.19 17.23
N GLN A 156 9.77 -12.75 18.22
CA GLN A 156 9.23 -11.99 19.36
C GLN A 156 8.59 -10.68 18.88
N ILE A 157 9.29 -9.91 18.03
CA ILE A 157 8.75 -8.66 17.44
C ILE A 157 7.47 -8.96 16.63
N ALA A 158 7.49 -10.00 15.79
CA ALA A 158 6.34 -10.40 14.99
C ALA A 158 5.14 -10.79 15.86
N GLY A 159 5.38 -11.51 16.95
CA GLY A 159 4.35 -11.89 17.91
C GLY A 159 3.67 -10.67 18.56
N ILE A 160 4.44 -9.65 18.93
CA ILE A 160 3.90 -8.42 19.50
C ILE A 160 3.11 -7.63 18.43
N LEU A 161 3.69 -7.43 17.25
CA LEU A 161 3.03 -6.75 16.12
C LEU A 161 1.68 -7.40 15.77
N SER A 162 1.62 -8.73 15.79
CA SER A 162 0.39 -9.46 15.47
C SER A 162 -0.63 -9.43 16.60
N ARG A 163 -0.23 -9.80 17.83
CA ARG A 163 -1.18 -9.94 18.95
C ARG A 163 -1.70 -8.61 19.49
N THR A 164 -0.86 -7.58 19.48
CA THR A 164 -1.19 -6.28 20.07
C THR A 164 -1.74 -5.31 19.04
N PHE A 165 -1.19 -5.32 17.82
CA PHE A 165 -1.49 -4.30 16.80
C PHE A 165 -2.26 -4.86 15.60
N GLY A 166 -2.58 -6.16 15.57
CA GLY A 166 -3.34 -6.79 14.49
C GLY A 166 -2.60 -6.81 13.14
N LEU A 167 -1.29 -6.63 13.13
CA LEU A 167 -0.47 -6.62 11.91
C LEU A 167 -0.13 -8.03 11.45
N GLU A 168 0.17 -8.21 10.16
CA GLU A 168 0.52 -9.52 9.59
C GLU A 168 1.99 -9.60 9.14
N PRO A 169 2.96 -9.59 10.08
CA PRO A 169 4.38 -9.70 9.77
C PRO A 169 4.70 -11.08 9.20
N LYS A 170 5.52 -11.09 8.13
CA LYS A 170 6.08 -12.33 7.56
C LYS A 170 7.58 -12.37 7.77
N ILE A 171 8.07 -13.48 8.30
CA ILE A 171 9.51 -13.72 8.47
C ILE A 171 10.03 -14.65 7.38
N LYS A 172 11.11 -14.25 6.72
CA LYS A 172 11.82 -15.03 5.71
C LYS A 172 13.28 -15.20 6.10
N ARG A 173 13.80 -16.43 6.04
CA ARG A 173 15.24 -16.70 6.18
C ARG A 173 16.00 -16.24 4.93
N LEU A 174 17.10 -15.54 5.15
CA LEU A 174 18.09 -15.13 4.14
C LEU A 174 19.39 -15.94 4.36
N LYS A 175 20.40 -15.74 3.50
CA LYS A 175 21.66 -16.50 3.57
C LYS A 175 22.39 -16.33 4.91
N HIS A 176 22.40 -15.12 5.47
CA HIS A 176 23.14 -14.77 6.70
C HIS A 176 22.29 -13.96 7.70
N ALA A 177 20.97 -13.94 7.52
CA ALA A 177 20.05 -13.12 8.31
C ALA A 177 18.61 -13.63 8.17
N TYR A 178 17.70 -12.94 8.83
CA TYR A 178 16.26 -13.08 8.71
C TYR A 178 15.68 -11.72 8.36
N ARG A 179 14.54 -11.73 7.67
CA ARG A 179 13.79 -10.53 7.30
C ARG A 179 12.37 -10.64 7.79
N LEU A 180 11.95 -9.71 8.64
CA LEU A 180 10.54 -9.48 8.97
C LEU A 180 10.02 -8.41 8.01
N SER A 181 8.86 -8.64 7.38
CA SER A 181 8.25 -7.68 6.46
C SER A 181 6.74 -7.55 6.62
N LEU A 182 6.24 -6.34 6.41
CA LEU A 182 4.82 -5.99 6.29
C LEU A 182 4.56 -5.53 4.85
N ARG A 183 3.53 -6.11 4.22
CA ARG A 183 3.23 -5.89 2.78
C ARG A 183 1.82 -5.39 2.49
N ARG A 184 0.94 -5.39 3.49
CA ARG A 184 -0.40 -4.81 3.36
C ARG A 184 -0.30 -3.30 3.53
N ALA A 185 -1.11 -2.57 2.77
CA ALA A 185 -1.11 -1.11 2.79
C ALA A 185 -1.39 -0.57 4.19
N GLN A 186 -2.44 -1.10 4.84
CA GLN A 186 -2.81 -0.72 6.21
C GLN A 186 -1.69 -1.04 7.20
N ASP A 187 -1.12 -2.24 7.15
CA ASP A 187 -0.03 -2.61 8.07
C ASP A 187 1.17 -1.68 7.98
N VAL A 188 1.48 -1.18 6.76
CA VAL A 188 2.55 -0.20 6.55
C VAL A 188 2.19 1.15 7.17
N VAL A 189 0.93 1.60 7.08
CA VAL A 189 0.47 2.83 7.74
C VAL A 189 0.56 2.69 9.26
N GLU A 190 0.00 1.61 9.80
CA GLU A 190 -0.04 1.35 11.24
C GLU A 190 1.36 1.25 11.85
N VAL A 191 2.29 0.54 11.19
CA VAL A 191 3.66 0.42 11.72
C VAL A 191 4.40 1.76 11.66
N LEU A 192 4.12 2.62 10.67
CA LEU A 192 4.69 3.97 10.59
C LEU A 192 4.16 4.86 11.72
N HIS A 193 2.85 4.81 12.02
CA HIS A 193 2.29 5.47 13.19
C HIS A 193 2.90 4.96 14.50
N LEU A 194 3.01 3.64 14.65
CA LEU A 194 3.57 3.01 15.84
C LEU A 194 5.01 3.48 16.13
N ILE A 195 5.85 3.62 15.10
CA ILE A 195 7.22 4.13 15.29
C ILE A 195 7.30 5.66 15.36
N GLY A 196 6.20 6.37 15.12
CA GLY A 196 6.13 7.84 15.18
C GLY A 196 6.51 8.57 13.88
N ALA A 197 6.43 7.90 12.73
CA ALA A 197 6.61 8.49 11.40
C ALA A 197 5.24 8.94 10.82
N ILE A 198 4.64 9.95 11.44
CA ILE A 198 3.30 10.48 11.15
C ILE A 198 3.20 11.03 9.72
N GLU A 199 4.15 11.86 9.28
CA GLU A 199 4.17 12.44 7.93
C GLU A 199 4.35 11.36 6.86
N ALA A 200 5.18 10.35 7.13
CA ALA A 200 5.31 9.21 6.24
C ALA A 200 4.02 8.39 6.17
N ALA A 201 3.36 8.14 7.30
CA ALA A 201 2.08 7.44 7.34
C ALA A 201 1.02 8.18 6.51
N ASN A 202 0.86 9.49 6.74
CA ASN A 202 -0.05 10.36 5.99
C ASN A 202 0.20 10.31 4.46
N ARG A 203 1.46 10.28 4.03
CA ARG A 203 1.81 10.14 2.61
C ARG A 203 1.41 8.78 2.04
N VAL A 204 1.53 7.70 2.83
CA VAL A 204 1.07 6.36 2.41
C VAL A 204 -0.45 6.34 2.32
N GLU A 205 -1.16 6.91 3.29
CA GLU A 205 -2.62 7.01 3.28
C GLU A 205 -3.15 7.78 2.06
N GLU A 206 -2.52 8.91 1.71
CA GLU A 206 -2.89 9.66 0.51
C GLU A 206 -2.71 8.84 -0.77
N LEU A 207 -1.62 8.07 -0.88
CA LEU A 207 -1.41 7.17 -2.02
C LEU A 207 -2.45 6.04 -2.07
N ILE A 208 -2.87 5.53 -0.91
CA ILE A 208 -3.95 4.53 -0.81
C ILE A 208 -5.26 5.14 -1.33
N ARG A 209 -5.61 6.35 -0.87
CA ARG A 209 -6.82 7.08 -1.27
C ARG A 209 -6.84 7.33 -2.78
N GLN A 210 -5.75 7.86 -3.34
CA GLN A 210 -5.62 8.11 -4.78
C GLN A 210 -5.81 6.84 -5.62
N ARG A 211 -5.22 5.71 -5.19
CA ARG A 211 -5.39 4.43 -5.87
C ARG A 211 -6.82 3.90 -5.80
N SER A 212 -7.50 4.07 -4.67
CA SER A 212 -8.92 3.70 -4.54
C SER A 212 -9.78 4.49 -5.53
N ILE A 213 -9.62 5.81 -5.55
CA ILE A 213 -10.37 6.69 -6.47
C ILE A 213 -10.10 6.31 -7.93
N ALA A 214 -8.84 6.13 -8.32
CA ALA A 214 -8.49 5.72 -9.68
C ALA A 214 -9.10 4.36 -10.06
N SER A 215 -9.13 3.39 -9.12
CA SER A 215 -9.76 2.09 -9.36
C SER A 215 -11.27 2.22 -9.57
N ASP A 216 -11.94 3.07 -8.81
CA ASP A 216 -13.39 3.29 -8.92
C ASP A 216 -13.75 3.98 -10.24
N VAL A 217 -12.94 4.98 -10.65
CA VAL A 217 -13.07 5.64 -11.96
C VAL A 217 -12.87 4.64 -13.09
N ASN A 218 -11.82 3.82 -13.04
CA ASN A 218 -11.56 2.82 -14.06
C ASN A 218 -12.69 1.80 -14.18
N ARG A 219 -13.23 1.34 -13.05
CA ARG A 219 -14.37 0.41 -13.04
C ARG A 219 -15.62 1.06 -13.65
N SER A 220 -15.85 2.34 -13.36
CA SER A 220 -16.97 3.11 -13.91
C SER A 220 -16.83 3.32 -15.42
N MET A 221 -15.64 3.70 -15.88
CA MET A 221 -15.34 3.87 -17.31
C MET A 221 -15.48 2.56 -18.07
N ASN A 222 -14.98 1.45 -17.52
CA ASN A 222 -15.15 0.12 -18.12
C ASN A 222 -16.63 -0.27 -18.24
N PHE A 223 -17.44 0.06 -17.23
CA PHE A 223 -18.88 -0.20 -17.27
C PHE A 223 -19.59 0.63 -18.34
N ILE A 224 -19.27 1.93 -18.45
CA ILE A 224 -19.85 2.82 -19.47
C ILE A 224 -19.47 2.35 -20.87
N SER A 225 -18.18 2.09 -21.11
CA SER A 225 -17.68 1.61 -22.40
C SER A 225 -18.33 0.28 -22.80
N ALA A 226 -18.38 -0.70 -21.89
CA ALA A 226 -18.97 -2.00 -22.19
C ALA A 226 -20.48 -1.91 -22.48
N ASN A 227 -21.19 -0.98 -21.86
CA ASN A 227 -22.60 -0.73 -22.16
C ASN A 227 -22.77 -0.03 -23.51
N ALA A 228 -21.95 0.98 -23.82
CA ALA A 228 -21.97 1.65 -25.12
C ALA A 228 -21.71 0.65 -26.26
N ASP A 229 -20.70 -0.20 -26.14
CA ASP A 229 -20.37 -1.23 -27.14
C ASP A 229 -21.50 -2.26 -27.31
N ARG A 230 -22.19 -2.62 -26.23
CA ARG A 230 -23.33 -3.55 -26.27
C ARG A 230 -24.54 -2.90 -26.96
N ILE A 231 -24.81 -1.64 -26.67
CA ILE A 231 -25.91 -0.87 -27.28
C ILE A 231 -25.63 -0.67 -28.78
N GLY A 232 -24.41 -0.27 -29.15
CA GLY A 232 -24.00 -0.12 -30.54
C GLY A 232 -24.17 -1.42 -31.33
N ARG A 233 -23.63 -2.54 -30.84
CA ARG A 233 -23.81 -3.86 -31.49
C ARG A 233 -25.28 -4.28 -31.61
N SER A 234 -26.08 -4.03 -30.58
CA SER A 234 -27.51 -4.33 -30.64
C SER A 234 -28.25 -3.47 -31.67
N THR A 235 -27.82 -2.22 -31.87
CA THR A 235 -28.43 -1.30 -32.83
C THR A 235 -28.07 -1.71 -34.25
N VAL A 236 -26.80 -2.01 -34.52
CA VAL A 236 -26.36 -2.56 -35.81
C VAL A 236 -27.14 -3.83 -36.17
N ALA A 237 -27.26 -4.79 -35.24
CA ALA A 237 -28.03 -6.01 -35.48
C ALA A 237 -29.53 -5.77 -35.74
N GLN A 238 -30.11 -4.71 -35.17
CA GLN A 238 -31.50 -4.32 -35.46
C GLN A 238 -31.63 -3.76 -36.87
N LEU A 239 -30.69 -2.91 -37.31
CA LEU A 239 -30.68 -2.33 -38.64
C LEU A 239 -30.45 -3.40 -39.72
N GLU A 240 -29.50 -4.31 -39.52
CA GLU A 240 -29.27 -5.46 -40.41
C GLU A 240 -30.52 -6.33 -40.55
N ALA A 241 -31.22 -6.61 -39.45
CA ALA A 241 -32.45 -7.38 -39.48
C ALA A 241 -33.56 -6.67 -40.28
N LEU A 242 -33.69 -5.35 -40.13
CA LEU A 242 -34.66 -4.55 -40.88
C LEU A 242 -34.33 -4.52 -42.37
N GLN A 243 -33.05 -4.43 -42.73
CA GLN A 243 -32.60 -4.51 -44.13
C GLN A 243 -32.96 -5.85 -44.77
N ILE A 244 -32.72 -6.98 -44.08
CA ILE A 244 -33.10 -8.32 -44.56
C ILE A 244 -34.61 -8.40 -44.84
N ILE A 245 -35.44 -7.85 -43.95
CA ILE A 245 -36.89 -7.85 -44.12
C ILE A 245 -37.30 -7.01 -45.33
N GLU A 246 -36.74 -5.80 -45.46
CA GLU A 246 -37.01 -4.91 -46.58
C GLU A 246 -36.68 -5.56 -47.93
N GLU A 247 -35.51 -6.20 -48.03
CA GLU A 247 -35.04 -6.86 -49.26
C GLU A 247 -35.79 -8.17 -49.60
N THR A 248 -36.52 -8.77 -48.66
CA THR A 248 -37.14 -10.08 -48.86
C THR A 248 -38.66 -10.00 -49.00
N ILE A 249 -39.33 -9.30 -48.09
CA ILE A 249 -40.80 -9.21 -48.04
C ILE A 249 -41.31 -7.77 -47.99
N GLY A 250 -40.43 -6.77 -47.81
CA GLY A 250 -40.80 -5.38 -47.57
C GLY A 250 -41.28 -5.14 -46.13
N ILE A 251 -40.87 -4.02 -45.52
CA ILE A 251 -41.28 -3.63 -44.16
C ILE A 251 -42.79 -3.40 -44.06
N ASP A 252 -43.44 -3.00 -45.15
CA ASP A 252 -44.88 -2.78 -45.19
C ASP A 252 -45.70 -4.08 -45.02
N SER A 253 -45.06 -5.25 -45.18
CA SER A 253 -45.66 -6.57 -44.95
C SER A 253 -45.69 -6.99 -43.48
N LEU A 254 -45.04 -6.24 -42.58
CA LEU A 254 -45.09 -6.49 -41.14
C LEU A 254 -46.43 -6.04 -40.54
N ASP A 255 -46.86 -6.69 -39.46
CA ASP A 255 -47.99 -6.23 -38.64
C ASP A 255 -47.81 -4.76 -38.23
N GLU A 256 -48.92 -4.01 -38.13
CA GLU A 256 -48.92 -2.55 -37.86
C GLU A 256 -47.95 -2.13 -36.74
N ASP A 257 -48.01 -2.86 -35.63
CA ASP A 257 -47.20 -2.63 -34.44
C ASP A 257 -45.69 -2.81 -34.64
N LEU A 258 -45.30 -3.73 -35.52
CA LEU A 258 -43.91 -4.02 -35.88
C LEU A 258 -43.43 -3.08 -36.99
N ARG A 259 -44.31 -2.77 -37.95
CA ARG A 259 -44.04 -1.82 -39.03
C ARG A 259 -43.76 -0.42 -38.49
N GLN A 260 -44.55 0.06 -37.54
CA GLN A 260 -44.35 1.37 -36.93
C GLN A 260 -42.97 1.49 -36.27
N ILE A 261 -42.57 0.50 -35.45
CA ILE A 261 -41.26 0.55 -34.79
C ILE A 261 -40.09 0.29 -35.76
N ALA A 262 -40.31 -0.50 -36.82
CA ALA A 262 -39.34 -0.70 -37.89
C ALA A 262 -39.00 0.62 -38.59
N LYS A 263 -40.02 1.38 -39.01
CA LYS A 263 -39.85 2.70 -39.64
C LYS A 263 -39.16 3.67 -38.69
N LEU A 264 -39.62 3.78 -37.44
CA LEU A 264 -39.00 4.66 -36.44
C LEU A 264 -37.52 4.33 -36.16
N ARG A 265 -37.15 3.04 -36.11
CA ARG A 265 -35.76 2.63 -35.87
C ARG A 265 -34.84 2.98 -37.05
N LEU A 266 -35.32 2.87 -38.29
CA LEU A 266 -34.58 3.24 -39.51
C LEU A 266 -34.45 4.76 -39.64
N GLU A 267 -35.51 5.51 -39.36
CA GLU A 267 -35.52 6.97 -39.45
C GLU A 267 -34.65 7.61 -38.36
N ASN A 268 -34.44 6.92 -37.25
CA ASN A 268 -33.76 7.46 -36.07
C ASN A 268 -32.75 6.44 -35.52
N GLU A 269 -31.63 6.18 -36.20
CA GLU A 269 -30.64 5.13 -35.86
C GLU A 269 -29.83 5.38 -34.58
N ASP A 270 -29.78 6.62 -34.10
CA ASP A 270 -29.04 7.08 -32.93
C ASP A 270 -29.88 7.07 -31.64
N LEU A 271 -31.21 7.04 -31.75
CA LEU A 271 -32.09 7.06 -30.59
C LEU A 271 -32.03 5.78 -29.76
N SER A 272 -32.17 5.95 -28.45
CA SER A 272 -32.32 4.84 -27.52
C SER A 272 -33.70 4.19 -27.66
N LEU A 273 -33.83 2.96 -27.17
CA LEU A 273 -35.11 2.24 -27.14
C LEU A 273 -36.19 2.97 -26.32
N ARG A 274 -35.81 3.85 -25.38
CA ARG A 274 -36.77 4.65 -24.62
C ARG A 274 -37.31 5.78 -25.48
N GLU A 275 -36.43 6.52 -26.15
CA GLU A 275 -36.80 7.63 -27.04
C GLU A 275 -37.63 7.13 -28.23
N LEU A 276 -37.29 5.98 -28.81
CA LEU A 276 -38.14 5.33 -29.82
C LEU A 276 -39.55 5.01 -29.29
N GLY A 277 -39.66 4.60 -28.02
CA GLY A 277 -40.93 4.31 -27.38
C GLY A 277 -41.79 5.55 -27.16
N GLU A 278 -41.16 6.70 -26.91
CA GLU A 278 -41.84 7.99 -26.78
C GLU A 278 -42.43 8.47 -28.11
N LEU A 279 -41.82 8.08 -29.25
CA LEU A 279 -42.32 8.38 -30.60
C LEU A 279 -43.43 7.43 -31.08
N MET A 280 -43.65 6.31 -30.41
CA MET A 280 -44.73 5.38 -30.75
C MET A 280 -46.10 6.01 -30.45
N THR A 281 -47.12 5.61 -31.22
CA THR A 281 -48.52 5.97 -30.96
C THR A 281 -49.35 4.69 -30.89
N PRO A 282 -49.83 4.28 -29.69
CA PRO A 282 -49.61 4.92 -28.39
C PRO A 282 -48.16 4.78 -27.89
N PRO A 283 -47.66 5.69 -27.01
CA PRO A 283 -46.31 5.60 -26.46
C PRO A 283 -46.05 4.28 -25.73
N MET A 284 -44.79 3.82 -25.78
CA MET A 284 -44.38 2.53 -25.26
C MET A 284 -43.20 2.64 -24.31
N SER A 285 -43.17 1.73 -23.34
CA SER A 285 -42.00 1.58 -22.49
C SER A 285 -40.83 0.96 -23.24
N LYS A 286 -39.60 1.22 -22.76
CA LYS A 286 -38.36 0.62 -23.28
C LYS A 286 -38.45 -0.91 -23.46
N SER A 287 -39.09 -1.62 -22.54
CA SER A 287 -39.22 -3.08 -22.59
C SER A 287 -40.18 -3.55 -23.68
N MET A 288 -41.26 -2.81 -23.94
CA MET A 288 -42.20 -3.08 -25.03
C MET A 288 -41.52 -2.88 -26.39
N VAL A 289 -40.79 -1.78 -26.56
CA VAL A 289 -39.99 -1.51 -27.77
C VAL A 289 -38.96 -2.62 -28.00
N TYR A 290 -38.23 -2.98 -26.94
CA TYR A 290 -37.26 -4.07 -26.99
C TYR A 290 -37.88 -5.41 -27.43
N SER A 291 -39.07 -5.73 -26.91
CA SER A 291 -39.80 -6.94 -27.28
C SER A 291 -40.17 -6.96 -28.77
N ARG A 292 -40.65 -5.83 -29.31
CA ARG A 292 -41.02 -5.71 -30.73
C ARG A 292 -39.80 -5.81 -31.65
N LEU A 293 -38.70 -5.11 -31.34
CA LEU A 293 -37.45 -5.23 -32.10
C LEU A 293 -36.88 -6.65 -32.03
N ARG A 294 -37.04 -7.37 -30.90
CA ARG A 294 -36.67 -8.78 -30.81
C ARG A 294 -37.53 -9.67 -31.73
N LYS A 295 -38.83 -9.38 -31.87
CA LYS A 295 -39.69 -10.08 -32.84
C LYS A 295 -39.24 -9.83 -34.27
N ILE A 296 -38.94 -8.58 -34.63
CA ILE A 296 -38.38 -8.20 -35.94
C ILE A 296 -37.10 -8.98 -36.24
N MET A 297 -36.15 -9.01 -35.30
CA MET A 297 -34.92 -9.79 -35.44
C MET A 297 -35.17 -11.31 -35.58
N ASN A 298 -36.28 -11.85 -35.06
CA ASN A 298 -36.64 -13.26 -35.28
C ASN A 298 -37.19 -13.48 -36.70
N ILE A 299 -38.03 -12.57 -37.19
CA ILE A 299 -38.58 -12.64 -38.55
C ILE A 299 -37.44 -12.59 -39.57
N ALA A 300 -36.53 -11.63 -39.43
CA ALA A 300 -35.35 -11.52 -40.29
C ALA A 300 -34.49 -12.80 -40.29
N ARG A 301 -34.29 -13.41 -39.11
CA ARG A 301 -33.54 -14.68 -39.00
C ARG A 301 -34.22 -15.85 -39.70
N ASN A 302 -35.55 -15.90 -39.71
CA ASN A 302 -36.28 -16.96 -40.43
C ASN A 302 -36.17 -16.75 -41.94
N LEU A 303 -36.39 -15.52 -42.43
CA LEU A 303 -36.24 -15.16 -43.84
C LEU A 303 -34.82 -15.45 -44.37
N ALA A 304 -33.80 -15.14 -43.56
CA ALA A 304 -32.41 -15.41 -43.93
C ALA A 304 -32.10 -16.91 -44.05
N ARG A 305 -32.80 -17.79 -43.31
CA ARG A 305 -32.63 -19.25 -43.40
C ARG A 305 -33.29 -19.82 -44.64
N GLU A 306 -34.50 -19.36 -44.96
CA GLU A 306 -35.25 -19.77 -46.15
C GLU A 306 -34.57 -19.37 -47.47
N ARG A 307 -33.66 -18.39 -47.45
CA ARG A 307 -32.81 -18.01 -48.60
C ARG A 307 -31.61 -18.94 -48.85
N VAL A 308 -31.22 -19.73 -47.85
CA VAL A 308 -29.99 -20.56 -47.89
C VAL A 308 -30.31 -22.03 -48.18
N GLU A 309 -31.57 -22.44 -48.01
CA GLU A 309 -32.13 -23.72 -48.47
C GLU A 309 -32.62 -23.65 -49.93
#